data_AF-A0A2V5PX37-F1
#
_entry.id   AF-A0A2V5PX37-F1
#
_cell.length_a   1.000
_cell.length_b   1.000
_cell.length_c   1.000
_cell.angle_alpha   90.00
_cell.angle_beta   90.00
_cell.angle_gamma   90.00
#
_symmetry.space_group_name_H-M   'P 1'
#
loop_
_entity.id
_entity.type
_entity.pdbx_description
1 polymer ?
#
loop_
_entity_poly.entity_id
_entity_poly.type
_entity_poly.pdbx_seq_one_letter_code
_entity_poly.pdbx_strand_id
1 'polypeptide(L)'
;MLNAGWFEPGLTEYLAPNLVAEAARDFGITDDRVWTAIAHAALREGEKVAKWEVAAAVGARAGNLDQTKLLERAKSAEVEERARASTTEFHALQVTQRPTFVIDSEIGDRAVFSGIAVLPSLVATIDAMLDDLAAYASHAAHFGPPPPS
;
A
#
# COMPACT_ATOMS: atom_id res chain seq x y z
N MET A 1 7.30 -21.93 -0.16
CA MET A 1 6.55 -22.24 -1.40
C MET A 1 5.21 -21.51 -1.34
N LEU A 2 4.67 -21.04 -2.47
CA LEU A 2 3.33 -20.44 -2.49
C LEU A 2 2.27 -21.54 -2.44
N ASN A 3 1.17 -21.28 -1.73
CA ASN A 3 0.01 -22.15 -1.64
C ASN A 3 -1.12 -21.52 -2.45
N ALA A 4 -1.79 -22.28 -3.32
CA ALA A 4 -2.93 -21.78 -4.12
C ALA A 4 -4.29 -21.98 -3.43
N GLY A 5 -4.31 -22.59 -2.23
CA GLY A 5 -5.52 -22.91 -1.48
C GLY A 5 -6.40 -21.69 -1.14
N TRP A 6 -5.82 -20.49 -1.09
CA TRP A 6 -6.56 -19.24 -0.86
C TRP A 6 -7.44 -18.83 -2.04
N PHE A 7 -7.08 -19.24 -3.27
CA PHE A 7 -7.75 -18.80 -4.49
C PHE A 7 -9.19 -19.30 -4.55
N GLU A 8 -10.12 -18.39 -4.83
CA GLU A 8 -11.54 -18.67 -4.99
C GLU A 8 -11.99 -18.28 -6.40
N PRO A 9 -12.30 -19.27 -7.27
CA PRO A 9 -12.69 -18.98 -8.65
C PRO A 9 -14.01 -18.23 -8.71
N GLY A 10 -14.10 -17.23 -9.60
CA GLY A 10 -15.30 -16.42 -9.81
C GLY A 10 -15.35 -15.14 -8.99
N LEU A 11 -14.41 -14.91 -8.06
CA LEU A 11 -14.25 -13.60 -7.43
C LEU A 11 -13.63 -12.60 -8.42
N THR A 12 -14.27 -11.44 -8.54
CA THR A 12 -13.76 -10.30 -9.31
C THR A 12 -12.76 -9.47 -8.52
N GLU A 13 -12.90 -9.45 -7.18
CA GLU A 13 -12.01 -8.73 -6.28
C GLU A 13 -11.89 -9.44 -4.92
N TYR A 14 -10.78 -9.18 -4.24
CA TYR A 14 -10.52 -9.61 -2.86
C TYR A 14 -10.69 -8.41 -1.92
N LEU A 15 -11.93 -7.93 -1.79
CA LEU A 15 -12.24 -6.71 -1.02
C LEU A 15 -12.00 -6.87 0.49
N ALA A 16 -12.52 -7.96 1.06
CA ALA A 16 -12.42 -8.25 2.50
C ALA A 16 -11.00 -8.12 3.10
N PRO A 17 -9.95 -8.77 2.55
CA PRO A 17 -8.61 -8.65 3.11
C PRO A 17 -8.04 -7.23 3.03
N ASN A 18 -8.37 -6.48 1.97
CA ASN A 18 -7.92 -5.10 1.80
C ASN A 18 -8.61 -4.16 2.81
N LEU A 19 -9.93 -4.28 2.98
CA LEU A 19 -10.67 -3.42 3.90
C LEU A 19 -10.38 -3.75 5.37
N VAL A 20 -10.11 -5.00 5.71
CA VAL A 20 -9.65 -5.36 7.07
C VAL A 20 -8.28 -4.72 7.38
N ALA A 21 -7.35 -4.77 6.43
CA ALA A 21 -6.04 -4.12 6.61
C ALA A 21 -6.17 -2.60 6.73
N GLU A 22 -7.00 -1.98 5.89
CA GLU A 22 -7.25 -0.53 5.94
C GLU A 22 -7.95 -0.10 7.23
N ALA A 23 -8.94 -0.87 7.70
CA ALA A 23 -9.63 -0.60 8.96
C ALA A 23 -8.72 -0.67 10.18
N ALA A 24 -7.68 -1.51 10.17
CA ALA A 24 -6.75 -1.63 11.30
C ALA A 24 -6.04 -0.30 11.61
N ARG A 25 -5.88 0.59 10.62
CA ARG A 25 -5.32 1.94 10.81
C ARG A 25 -6.14 2.78 11.78
N ASP A 26 -7.47 2.62 11.77
CA ASP A 26 -8.38 3.34 12.66
C ASP A 26 -8.25 2.90 14.13
N PHE A 27 -7.58 1.76 14.38
CA PHE A 27 -7.24 1.27 15.72
C PHE A 27 -5.78 1.57 16.12
N GLY A 28 -5.08 2.44 15.36
CA GLY A 28 -3.71 2.86 15.66
C GLY A 28 -2.62 1.94 15.10
N ILE A 29 -2.96 0.99 14.22
CA ILE A 29 -1.94 0.20 13.51
C ILE A 29 -1.41 1.02 12.34
N THR A 30 -0.19 1.54 12.47
CA THR A 30 0.43 2.42 11.45
C THR A 30 1.46 1.73 10.57
N ASP A 31 1.75 0.45 10.81
CA ASP A 31 2.67 -0.36 10.01
C ASP A 31 1.93 -1.45 9.23
N ASP A 32 2.67 -2.22 8.44
CA ASP A 32 2.10 -3.19 7.50
C ASP A 32 1.85 -4.58 8.12
N ARG A 33 1.89 -4.73 9.46
CA ARG A 33 1.82 -6.05 10.10
C ARG A 33 0.53 -6.79 9.80
N VAL A 34 -0.61 -6.09 9.77
CA VAL A 34 -1.92 -6.69 9.51
C VAL A 34 -2.03 -7.13 8.06
N TRP A 35 -1.63 -6.27 7.12
CA TRP A 35 -1.62 -6.60 5.70
C TRP A 35 -0.69 -7.78 5.41
N THR A 36 0.51 -7.77 5.99
CA THR A 36 1.51 -8.83 5.82
C THR A 36 1.02 -10.16 6.38
N ALA A 37 0.36 -10.16 7.53
CA ALA A 37 -0.21 -11.37 8.12
C ALA A 37 -1.34 -11.95 7.25
N ILE A 38 -2.23 -11.11 6.72
CA ILE A 38 -3.30 -11.54 5.81
C ILE A 38 -2.71 -12.10 4.50
N ALA A 39 -1.70 -11.43 3.93
CA ALA A 39 -0.99 -11.92 2.75
C ALA A 39 -0.27 -13.25 3.02
N HIS A 40 0.32 -13.42 4.21
CA HIS A 40 0.95 -14.69 4.61
C HIS A 40 -0.09 -15.82 4.72
N ALA A 41 -1.20 -15.58 5.43
CA ALA A 41 -2.29 -16.54 5.59
C ALA A 41 -2.83 -16.99 4.22
N ALA A 42 -2.99 -16.06 3.28
CA ALA A 42 -3.39 -16.40 1.92
C ALA A 42 -2.29 -17.16 1.17
N LEU A 43 -1.16 -16.49 0.91
CA LEU A 43 -0.18 -16.92 -0.08
C LEU A 43 0.73 -18.06 0.40
N ARG A 44 0.84 -18.28 1.71
CA ARG A 44 1.68 -19.33 2.29
C ARG A 44 0.85 -20.43 2.94
N GLU A 45 -0.23 -20.08 3.63
CA GLU A 45 -1.05 -21.05 4.36
C GLU A 45 -2.28 -21.51 3.57
N GLY A 46 -2.68 -20.77 2.52
CA GLY A 46 -3.82 -21.13 1.69
C GLY A 46 -5.18 -20.82 2.33
N GLU A 47 -5.22 -19.94 3.34
CA GLU A 47 -6.47 -19.54 3.98
C GLU A 47 -7.39 -18.77 3.02
N LYS A 48 -8.71 -18.96 3.17
CA LYS A 48 -9.74 -18.31 2.36
C LYS A 48 -9.99 -16.86 2.83
N VAL A 49 -9.00 -16.00 2.68
CA VAL A 49 -9.03 -14.61 3.18
C VAL A 49 -10.05 -13.72 2.47
N ALA A 50 -10.65 -14.15 1.35
CA ALA A 50 -11.77 -13.42 0.76
C ALA A 50 -13.02 -13.46 1.66
N LYS A 51 -13.08 -14.43 2.58
CA LYS A 51 -14.11 -14.48 3.62
C LYS A 51 -13.78 -13.47 4.71
N TRP A 52 -14.71 -12.56 4.93
CA TRP A 52 -14.62 -11.48 5.91
C TRP A 52 -14.15 -11.94 7.29
N GLU A 53 -14.73 -13.02 7.79
CA GLU A 53 -14.46 -13.55 9.13
C GLU A 53 -13.04 -14.11 9.23
N VAL A 54 -12.53 -14.70 8.13
CA VAL A 54 -11.15 -15.22 8.06
C VAL A 54 -10.15 -14.07 8.04
N ALA A 55 -10.34 -13.09 7.15
CA ALA A 55 -9.48 -11.90 7.10
C ALA A 55 -9.46 -11.15 8.43
N ALA A 56 -10.63 -10.90 9.02
CA ALA A 56 -10.75 -10.23 10.30
C ALA A 56 -10.09 -11.00 11.45
N ALA A 57 -10.21 -12.33 11.49
CA ALA A 57 -9.53 -13.15 12.49
C ALA A 57 -8.01 -13.06 12.38
N VAL A 58 -7.46 -13.16 11.15
CA VAL A 58 -6.01 -13.01 10.91
C VAL A 58 -5.54 -11.61 11.29
N GLY A 59 -6.24 -10.58 10.81
CA GLY A 59 -5.89 -9.19 11.07
C GLY A 59 -5.97 -8.81 12.54
N ALA A 60 -7.01 -9.27 13.24
CA ALA A 60 -7.17 -9.02 14.67
C ALA A 60 -6.05 -9.68 15.49
N ARG A 61 -5.66 -10.92 15.17
CA ARG A 61 -4.50 -11.57 15.80
C ARG A 61 -3.21 -10.79 15.57
N ALA A 62 -2.96 -10.36 14.33
CA ALA A 62 -1.73 -9.65 13.98
C ALA A 62 -1.65 -8.24 14.60
N GLY A 63 -2.80 -7.56 14.72
CA GLY A 63 -2.91 -6.23 15.32
C GLY A 63 -3.13 -6.23 16.83
N ASN A 64 -3.31 -7.39 17.47
CA ASN A 64 -3.80 -7.49 18.85
C ASN A 64 -5.08 -6.66 19.07
N LEU A 65 -6.05 -6.82 18.17
CA LEU A 65 -7.31 -6.08 18.15
C LEU A 65 -8.50 -7.00 18.49
N ASP A 66 -9.62 -6.40 18.86
CA ASP A 66 -10.89 -7.12 18.93
C ASP A 66 -11.40 -7.44 17.52
N GLN A 67 -11.62 -8.73 17.24
CA GLN A 67 -12.03 -9.19 15.91
C GLN A 67 -13.39 -8.63 15.49
N THR A 68 -14.37 -8.57 16.39
CA THR A 68 -15.71 -8.10 16.08
C THR A 68 -15.68 -6.62 15.72
N LYS A 69 -14.98 -5.80 16.51
CA LYS A 69 -14.82 -4.36 16.23
C LYS A 69 -14.05 -4.11 14.94
N LEU A 70 -12.98 -4.87 14.68
CA LEU A 70 -12.23 -4.74 13.43
C LEU A 70 -13.10 -5.10 12.22
N LEU A 71 -13.87 -6.18 12.31
CA LEU A 71 -14.77 -6.62 11.25
C LEU A 71 -15.90 -5.62 10.98
N GLU A 72 -16.52 -5.09 12.03
CA GLU A 72 -17.55 -4.05 11.93
C GLU A 72 -16.98 -2.81 11.22
N ARG A 73 -15.80 -2.35 11.66
CA ARG A 73 -15.15 -1.20 11.05
C ARG A 73 -14.76 -1.45 9.59
N ALA A 74 -14.23 -2.64 9.28
CA ALA A 74 -13.85 -3.00 7.91
C ALA A 74 -15.02 -3.04 6.92
N LYS A 75 -16.25 -3.23 7.42
CA LYS A 75 -17.47 -3.19 6.60
C LYS A 75 -18.10 -1.79 6.52
N SER A 76 -17.49 -0.77 7.12
CA SER A 76 -18.03 0.59 7.11
C SER A 76 -17.78 1.28 5.77
N ALA A 77 -18.71 2.17 5.38
CA ALA A 77 -18.63 2.90 4.12
C ALA A 77 -17.36 3.77 4.04
N GLU A 78 -16.93 4.34 5.16
CA GLU A 78 -15.73 5.19 5.20
C GLU A 78 -14.45 4.42 4.92
N VAL A 79 -14.37 3.13 5.29
CA VAL A 79 -13.20 2.28 4.98
C VAL A 79 -13.21 1.90 3.52
N GLU A 80 -14.37 1.52 2.97
CA GLU A 80 -14.48 1.23 1.54
C GLU A 80 -14.15 2.46 0.70
N GLU A 81 -14.69 3.64 1.03
CA GLU A 81 -14.42 4.88 0.31
C GLU A 81 -12.92 5.19 0.23
N ARG A 82 -12.18 5.06 1.34
CA ARG A 82 -10.71 5.23 1.33
C ARG A 82 -10.01 4.25 0.40
N ALA A 83 -10.39 2.97 0.43
CA ALA A 83 -9.80 1.97 -0.45
C ALA A 83 -10.11 2.22 -1.93
N ARG A 84 -11.33 2.70 -2.25
CA ARG A 84 -11.72 3.07 -3.62
C ARG A 84 -11.00 4.34 -4.08
N ALA A 85 -10.79 5.32 -3.20
CA ALA A 85 -9.97 6.50 -3.48
C ALA A 85 -8.53 6.11 -3.83
N SER A 86 -7.88 5.29 -3.01
CA SER A 86 -6.54 4.76 -3.30
C SER A 86 -6.50 3.94 -4.61
N THR A 87 -7.56 3.18 -4.91
CA THR A 87 -7.67 2.46 -6.19
C THR A 87 -7.77 3.43 -7.38
N THR A 88 -8.47 4.54 -7.21
CA THR A 88 -8.62 5.58 -8.24
C THR A 88 -7.28 6.29 -8.48
N GLU A 89 -6.54 6.62 -7.42
CA GLU A 89 -5.17 7.15 -7.50
C GLU A 89 -4.23 6.20 -8.25
N PHE A 90 -4.28 4.90 -7.94
CA PHE A 90 -3.51 3.90 -8.67
C PHE A 90 -3.84 3.90 -10.18
N HIS A 91 -5.12 3.97 -10.54
CA HIS A 91 -5.52 4.02 -11.95
C HIS A 91 -5.11 5.33 -12.64
N ALA A 92 -5.08 6.45 -11.92
CA ALA A 92 -4.62 7.73 -12.43
C ALA A 92 -3.13 7.73 -12.82
N LEU A 93 -2.31 6.82 -12.24
CA LEU A 93 -0.92 6.62 -12.65
C LEU A 93 -0.78 5.99 -14.04
N GLN A 94 -1.86 5.47 -14.63
CA GLN A 94 -1.86 4.79 -15.93
C GLN A 94 -0.91 3.59 -16.04
N VAL A 95 -0.60 2.96 -14.90
CA VAL A 95 0.21 1.72 -14.84
C VAL A 95 -0.66 0.49 -14.62
N THR A 96 -0.11 -0.70 -14.87
CA THR A 96 -0.89 -1.96 -14.83
C THR A 96 -0.36 -3.00 -13.87
N GLN A 97 0.89 -2.90 -13.40
CA GLN A 97 1.50 -3.94 -12.57
C GLN A 97 1.49 -3.57 -11.08
N ARG A 98 1.46 -4.60 -10.23
CA ARG A 98 1.62 -4.49 -8.78
C ARG A 98 2.79 -5.37 -8.33
N PRO A 99 3.61 -4.97 -7.35
CA PRO A 99 3.54 -3.68 -6.64
C PRO A 99 3.87 -2.50 -7.56
N THR A 100 3.35 -1.32 -7.22
CA THR A 100 3.75 -0.04 -7.83
C THR A 100 4.31 0.85 -6.72
N PHE A 101 5.47 1.46 -6.96
CA PHE A 101 6.06 2.47 -6.08
C PHE A 101 6.02 3.83 -6.77
N VAL A 102 5.59 4.85 -6.05
CA VAL A 102 5.65 6.25 -6.46
C VAL A 102 6.58 6.96 -5.50
N ILE A 103 7.58 7.65 -6.03
CA ILE A 103 8.55 8.44 -5.26
C ILE A 103 8.44 9.85 -5.78
N ASP A 104 8.13 10.79 -4.89
CA ASP A 104 7.99 12.22 -5.18
C ASP A 104 9.08 12.99 -4.42
N SER A 105 9.62 14.05 -5.04
CA SER A 105 10.53 15.00 -4.40
C SER A 105 9.84 16.36 -4.15
N GLU A 106 10.38 17.15 -3.22
CA GLU A 106 9.87 18.49 -2.92
C GLU A 106 10.07 19.49 -4.08
N ILE A 107 10.96 19.19 -5.03
CA ILE A 107 11.18 19.98 -6.25
C ILE A 107 10.29 19.54 -7.42
N GLY A 108 9.38 18.61 -7.18
CA GLY A 108 8.38 18.17 -8.16
C GLY A 108 8.81 17.02 -9.07
N ASP A 109 9.96 16.38 -8.80
CA ASP A 109 10.32 15.15 -9.51
C ASP A 109 9.41 14.01 -9.07
N ARG A 110 9.08 13.14 -10.04
CA ARG A 110 8.28 11.95 -9.81
C ARG A 110 8.89 10.75 -10.52
N ALA A 111 9.16 9.70 -9.78
CA ALA A 111 9.51 8.39 -10.31
C ALA A 111 8.38 7.38 -10.02
N VAL A 112 7.97 6.63 -11.05
CA VAL A 112 6.94 5.59 -10.95
C VAL A 112 7.51 4.24 -11.38
N PHE A 113 7.53 3.28 -10.47
CA PHE A 113 7.99 1.91 -10.71
C PHE A 113 6.79 0.96 -10.72
N SER A 114 6.48 0.37 -11.89
CA SER A 114 5.35 -0.55 -12.06
C SER A 114 5.85 -2.00 -12.19
N GLY A 115 5.62 -2.83 -11.16
CA GLY A 115 5.99 -4.25 -11.14
C GLY A 115 7.44 -4.54 -10.70
N ILE A 116 8.22 -3.51 -10.38
CA ILE A 116 9.59 -3.65 -9.89
C ILE A 116 9.58 -3.66 -8.37
N ALA A 117 9.97 -4.77 -7.76
CA ALA A 117 10.02 -4.95 -6.31
C ALA A 117 11.44 -5.13 -5.75
N VAL A 118 12.47 -5.04 -6.60
CA VAL A 118 13.86 -5.20 -6.17
C VAL A 118 14.37 -3.90 -5.55
N LEU A 119 14.88 -3.99 -4.33
CA LEU A 119 15.33 -2.85 -3.54
C LEU A 119 16.40 -1.98 -4.24
N PRO A 120 17.42 -2.53 -4.93
CA PRO A 120 18.49 -1.71 -5.50
C PRO A 120 18.00 -0.64 -6.50
N SER A 121 16.98 -0.95 -7.30
CA SER A 121 16.41 0.01 -8.24
C SER A 121 15.72 1.18 -7.53
N LEU A 122 15.03 0.91 -6.43
CA LEU A 122 14.36 1.94 -5.65
C LEU A 122 15.39 2.84 -4.94
N VAL A 123 16.43 2.24 -4.35
CA VAL A 123 17.49 2.97 -3.64
C VAL A 123 18.25 3.89 -4.58
N ALA A 124 18.70 3.39 -5.73
CA ALA A 124 19.46 4.19 -6.68
C ALA A 124 18.67 5.41 -7.20
N THR A 125 17.35 5.28 -7.34
CA THR A 125 16.50 6.41 -7.73
C THR A 125 16.29 7.41 -6.61
N ILE A 126 16.14 6.95 -5.37
CA ILE A 126 16.07 7.84 -4.22
C ILE A 126 17.39 8.64 -4.11
N ASP A 127 18.54 7.99 -4.25
CA ASP A 127 19.85 8.66 -4.20
C ASP A 127 19.96 9.74 -5.30
N ALA A 128 19.56 9.43 -6.53
CA ALA A 128 19.55 10.41 -7.62
C ALA A 128 18.63 11.62 -7.34
N MET A 129 17.41 11.37 -6.83
CA MET A 129 16.47 12.44 -6.48
C MET A 129 16.97 13.30 -5.30
N LEU A 130 17.70 12.71 -4.35
CA LEU A 130 18.34 13.45 -3.26
C LEU A 130 19.51 14.31 -3.75
N ASP A 131 20.29 13.82 -4.71
CA ASP A 131 21.36 14.59 -5.34
C ASP A 131 20.79 15.81 -6.10
N ASP A 132 19.67 15.64 -6.82
CA ASP A 132 18.98 16.73 -7.50
C ASP A 132 18.45 17.78 -6.50
N LEU A 133 17.85 17.35 -5.39
CA LEU A 133 17.44 18.24 -4.29
C LEU A 133 18.62 19.06 -3.74
N ALA A 134 19.76 18.42 -3.50
CA ALA A 134 20.96 19.09 -3.00
C ALA A 134 21.51 20.12 -4.01
N ALA A 135 21.48 19.79 -5.30
CA ALA A 135 21.88 20.70 -6.37
C ALA A 135 20.96 21.93 -6.45
N TYR A 136 19.65 21.74 -6.37
CA TYR A 136 18.68 22.84 -6.35
C TYR A 136 18.82 23.74 -5.13
N ALA A 137 19.03 23.17 -3.94
CA ALA A 137 19.29 23.93 -2.72
C ALA A 137 20.58 24.77 -2.84
N SER A 138 21.65 24.17 -3.38
CA SER A 138 22.91 24.85 -3.65
C SER A 138 22.73 26.01 -4.64
N HIS A 139 22.02 25.79 -5.75
CA HIS A 139 21.72 26.83 -6.72
C HIS A 139 20.94 27.99 -6.08
N ALA A 140 19.88 27.68 -5.32
CA ALA A 140 19.05 28.67 -4.66
C ALA A 140 19.83 29.54 -3.66
N ALA A 141 20.80 28.96 -2.94
CA ALA A 141 21.68 29.70 -2.03
C ALA A 141 22.57 30.73 -2.74
N HIS A 142 22.92 30.50 -4.02
CA HIS A 142 23.81 31.38 -4.79
C HIS A 142 23.05 32.35 -5.70
N PHE A 143 21.91 31.95 -6.25
CA PHE A 143 21.22 32.67 -7.33
C PHE A 143 19.75 33.01 -7.01
N GLY A 144 19.21 32.55 -5.87
CA GLY A 144 17.80 32.68 -5.52
C GLY A 144 16.92 31.55 -6.08
N PRO A 145 15.64 31.49 -5.70
CA PRO A 145 14.72 30.43 -6.13
C PRO A 145 14.51 30.45 -7.65
N PRO A 146 14.22 29.28 -8.27
CA PRO A 146 13.86 29.24 -9.68
C PRO A 146 12.58 30.05 -9.94
N PRO A 147 12.37 30.53 -11.19
CA PRO A 147 11.11 31.16 -11.56
C PRO A 147 9.92 30.23 -11.27
N PRO A 148 8.76 30.77 -10.86
CA PRO A 148 7.58 29.95 -10.66
C PRO A 148 7.14 29.27 -11.98
N SER A 149 6.76 28.00 -11.86
CA SER A 149 6.20 27.17 -12.94
C SER A 149 4.74 27.53 -13.24
#